data_AF-A0A842WFD5-F1
#
_entry.id   AF-A0A842WFD5-F1
#
_cell.length_a   1.000
_cell.length_b   1.000
_cell.length_c   1.000
_cell.angle_alpha   90.00
_cell.angle_beta   90.00
_cell.angle_gamma   90.00
#
_symmetry.space_group_name_H-M   'P 1'
#
loop_
_entity.id
_entity.type
_entity.pdbx_description
1 polymer ?
#
loop_
_entity_poly.entity_id
_entity_poly.type
_entity_poly.pdbx_seq_one_letter_code
_entity_poly.pdbx_strand_id
1 'polypeptide(L)' 'MAVYKISELRGLDESELKKKLDELNLALLEAGEENPKKNREIRKAIARIKTIRNEKKSV' A
#
# COMPACT_ATOMS: atom_id res chain seq x y z
N MET A 1 13.39 0.65 -4.68
CA MET A 1 12.30 0.27 -5.61
C MET A 1 11.00 0.43 -4.84
N ALA A 2 10.15 1.39 -5.20
CA ALA A 2 8.86 1.55 -4.54
C ALA A 2 7.92 0.43 -5.03
N VAL A 3 7.21 -0.23 -4.11
CA VAL A 3 6.32 -1.37 -4.43
C VAL A 3 5.20 -0.95 -5.41
N TYR A 4 4.75 0.31 -5.34
CA TYR A 4 3.80 0.90 -6.29
C TYR A 4 4.18 2.35 -6.61
N LYS A 5 3.91 2.80 -7.85
CA LYS A 5 3.98 4.22 -8.21
C LYS A 5 2.67 4.93 -7.80
N ILE A 6 2.77 6.19 -7.40
CA ILE A 6 1.59 6.98 -6.96
C ILE A 6 0.57 7.16 -8.10
N SER A 7 1.04 7.34 -9.33
CA SER A 7 0.19 7.47 -10.53
C SER A 7 -0.66 6.23 -10.77
N GLU A 8 -0.09 5.04 -10.55
CA GLU A 8 -0.80 3.76 -10.67
C GLU A 8 -1.91 3.69 -9.61
N LEU A 9 -1.60 4.03 -8.36
CA LEU A 9 -2.56 3.96 -7.25
C LEU A 9 -3.73 4.96 -7.42
N ARG A 10 -3.50 6.15 -7.97
CA ARG A 10 -4.57 7.15 -8.17
C ARG A 10 -5.61 6.73 -9.21
N GLY A 11 -5.19 5.96 -10.22
CA GLY A 11 -6.07 5.45 -11.27
C GLY A 11 -6.97 4.30 -10.85
N LEU A 12 -6.68 3.63 -9.72
CA LEU A 12 -7.44 2.48 -9.23
C LEU A 12 -8.73 2.89 -8.52
N ASP A 13 -9.72 2.00 -8.56
CA ASP A 13 -10.96 2.19 -7.81
C ASP A 13 -10.77 1.89 -6.29
N GLU A 14 -11.78 2.18 -5.46
CA GLU A 14 -11.66 1.93 -4.01
C GLU A 14 -11.53 0.44 -3.68
N SER A 15 -12.14 -0.44 -4.49
CA SER A 15 -12.11 -1.90 -4.30
C SER A 15 -10.70 -2.46 -4.52
N GLU A 16 -10.05 -2.05 -5.59
CA GLU A 16 -8.67 -2.38 -5.95
C GLU A 16 -7.67 -1.81 -4.93
N LEU A 17 -7.89 -0.57 -4.48
CA LEU A 17 -7.08 0.02 -3.41
C LEU A 17 -7.21 -0.78 -2.11
N LYS A 18 -8.41 -1.29 -1.80
CA LYS A 18 -8.63 -2.16 -0.65
C LYS A 18 -7.91 -3.51 -0.82
N LYS A 19 -8.07 -4.18 -1.97
CA LYS A 19 -7.39 -5.45 -2.27
C LYS A 19 -5.87 -5.34 -2.12
N LYS A 20 -5.27 -4.31 -2.74
CA LYS A 20 -3.82 -4.05 -2.63
C LYS A 20 -3.38 -3.76 -1.19
N LEU A 21 -4.21 -3.10 -0.39
CA LEU A 21 -3.92 -2.85 1.01
C LEU A 21 -3.90 -4.16 1.82
N ASP A 22 -4.83 -5.07 1.55
CA ASP A 22 -4.90 -6.39 2.19
C ASP A 22 -3.71 -7.27 1.78
N GLU A 23 -3.35 -7.28 0.49
CA GLU A 23 -2.14 -7.96 -0.04
C GLU A 23 -0.86 -7.45 0.65
N LEU A 24 -0.71 -6.13 0.80
CA LEU A 24 0.46 -5.55 1.46
C LEU A 24 0.51 -5.87 2.96
N ASN A 25 -0.64 -5.93 3.64
CA ASN A 25 -0.69 -6.32 5.05
C ASN A 25 -0.30 -7.78 5.24
N LEU A 26 -0.77 -8.69 4.37
CA LEU A 26 -0.36 -10.09 4.35
C LEU A 26 1.14 -10.22 4.09
N ALA A 27 1.66 -9.54 3.07
CA ALA A 27 3.09 -9.54 2.77
C ALA A 27 3.95 -9.00 3.92
N LEU A 28 3.43 -8.04 4.70
CA LEU A 28 4.12 -7.54 5.90
C LEU A 28 4.13 -8.57 7.03
N LEU A 29 3.05 -9.34 7.16
CA LEU A 29 2.92 -10.39 8.18
C LEU A 29 3.81 -11.60 7.84
N GLU A 30 3.82 -12.00 6.58
CA GLU A 30 4.67 -13.09 6.06
C GLU A 30 6.16 -12.75 6.05
N ALA A 31 6.52 -11.49 5.79
CA ALA A 31 7.92 -11.08 5.75
C ALA A 31 8.63 -11.15 7.12
N GLY A 32 7.88 -11.25 8.22
CA GLY A 32 8.42 -11.36 9.58
C GLY A 32 9.42 -10.25 9.92
N GLU A 33 10.37 -10.51 10.81
CA GLU A 33 11.47 -9.59 11.12
C GLU A 33 12.69 -9.76 10.21
N GLU A 34 12.69 -10.76 9.34
CA GLU A 34 13.86 -11.18 8.55
C GLU A 34 14.31 -10.14 7.51
N ASN A 35 13.42 -9.22 7.11
CA ASN A 35 13.73 -8.26 6.05
C ASN A 35 13.27 -6.82 6.37
N PRO A 36 13.98 -6.10 7.27
CA PRO A 36 13.56 -4.78 7.75
C PRO A 36 13.48 -3.73 6.63
N LYS A 37 14.35 -3.81 5.61
CA LYS A 37 14.29 -2.92 4.44
C LYS A 37 13.01 -3.13 3.62
N LYS A 38 12.63 -4.38 3.39
CA LYS A 38 11.39 -4.74 2.67
C LYS A 38 10.16 -4.30 3.46
N ASN A 39 10.16 -4.54 4.77
CA ASN A 39 9.08 -4.13 5.67
C ASN A 39 8.87 -2.61 5.66
N ARG A 40 9.96 -1.84 5.64
CA ARG A 40 9.89 -0.38 5.53
C ARG A 40 9.22 0.06 4.24
N GLU A 41 9.54 -0.57 3.11
CA GLU A 41 8.94 -0.24 1.82
C GLU A 41 7.46 -0.64 1.74
N ILE A 42 7.08 -1.81 2.30
CA ILE A 42 5.69 -2.25 2.40
C ILE A 42 4.87 -1.28 3.26
N ARG A 43 5.38 -0.88 4.44
CA ARG A 43 4.73 0.10 5.33
C ARG A 43 4.52 1.44 4.63
N LYS A 44 5.50 1.93 3.86
CA LYS A 44 5.35 3.15 3.05
C LYS A 44 4.27 2.99 1.98
N ALA A 45 4.20 1.84 1.32
CA ALA A 45 3.18 1.56 0.31
C ALA A 45 1.77 1.56 0.93
N ILE A 46 1.59 0.92 2.09
CA ILE A 46 0.32 0.94 2.85
C ILE A 46 -0.07 2.38 3.19
N ALA A 47 0.86 3.18 3.70
CA ALA A 47 0.59 4.58 4.05
C ALA A 47 0.10 5.39 2.83
N ARG A 48 0.76 5.24 1.67
CA ARG A 48 0.36 5.91 0.42
C ARG A 48 -1.05 5.53 -0.03
N ILE A 49 -1.41 4.25 0.04
CA ILE A 49 -2.76 3.79 -0.30
C ILE A 49 -3.79 4.40 0.64
N LYS A 50 -3.52 4.42 1.96
CA LYS A 50 -4.41 5.07 2.94
C LYS A 50 -4.60 6.56 2.66
N THR A 51 -3.53 7.27 2.32
CA THR A 51 -3.60 8.69 1.93
C THR A 51 -4.48 8.88 0.70
N ILE A 52 -4.27 8.11 -0.37
CA ILE A 52 -5.07 8.23 -1.61
C ILE A 52 -6.54 7.89 -1.35
N ARG A 53 -6.84 6.87 -0.53
CA ARG A 53 -8.22 6.55 -0.15
C ARG A 53 -8.87 7.69 0.63
N ASN A 54 -8.15 8.35 1.53
CA ASN A 54 -8.66 9.52 2.24
C ASN A 54 -8.86 10.71 1.31
N GLU A 55 -7.90 10.98 0.40
CA GLU A 55 -8.04 12.01 -0.65
C GLU A 55 -9.32 11.78 -1.47
N LYS A 56 -9.58 10.54 -1.91
CA LYS A 56 -10.79 10.19 -2.68
C LYS A 56 -12.10 10.30 -1.89
N LYS A 57 -12.08 10.17 -0.56
CA LYS A 57 -13.27 10.32 0.30
C LYS A 57 -13.59 11.78 0.61
N SER A 58 -12.60 12.66 0.51
CA SER A 58 -12.75 14.10 0.78
C SER A 58 -13.13 14.93 -0.45
N VAL A 59 -13.23 14.30 -1.62
CA VAL A 59 -13.72 14.87 -2.88
C VAL A 59 -15.15 14.42 -3.10
#